data_AF-A0A2M7U8E3-F1
#
_entry.id   AF-A0A2M7U8E3-F1
#
_cell.length_a   1.000
_cell.length_b   1.000
_cell.length_c   1.000
_cell.angle_alpha   90.00
_cell.angle_beta   90.00
_cell.angle_gamma   90.00
#
_symmetry.space_group_name_H-M   'P 1'
#
loop_
_entity.id
_entity.type
_entity.pdbx_description
1 polymer ?
#
loop_
_entity_poly.entity_id
_entity_poly.type
_entity_poly.pdbx_seq_one_letter_code
_entity_poly.pdbx_strand_id
1 'polypeptide(L)'
;MERIRALYEDLFKTKDEAGRAKIYKEIDEANGRASAFAVPNEFDRFYRSIGAEGLNAFTSDEQTVYVVSVPANRLEAWAEVESERFKNPVFRLFQTEIETVYEEKNRSMDNAERILN
;
A
#
# COMPACT_ATOMS: atom_id res chain seq x y z
N MET A 1 -9.93 4.99 -9.88
CA MET A 1 -8.53 5.32 -9.50
C MET A 1 -7.98 6.53 -10.24
N GLU A 2 -8.29 6.71 -11.53
CA GLU A 2 -7.82 7.87 -12.32
C GLU A 2 -8.13 9.22 -11.68
N ARG A 3 -9.34 9.40 -11.13
CA ARG A 3 -9.71 10.64 -10.41
C ARG A 3 -8.80 10.93 -9.22
N ILE A 4 -8.48 9.92 -8.41
CA ILE A 4 -7.61 10.08 -7.23
C ILE A 4 -6.21 10.45 -7.69
N ARG A 5 -5.66 9.77 -8.72
CA ARG A 5 -4.37 10.11 -9.32
C ARG A 5 -4.34 11.56 -9.81
N ALA A 6 -5.33 11.97 -10.60
CA ALA A 6 -5.42 13.34 -11.11
C ALA A 6 -5.47 14.39 -9.99
N LEU A 7 -6.21 14.11 -8.90
CA LEU A 7 -6.24 14.99 -7.74
C LEU A 7 -4.88 15.13 -7.05
N TYR A 8 -4.08 14.06 -6.94
CA TYR A 8 -2.72 14.17 -6.42
C TYR A 8 -1.79 14.94 -7.37
N GLU A 9 -1.96 14.81 -8.69
CA GLU A 9 -1.22 15.62 -9.66
C GLU A 9 -1.57 17.10 -9.55
N ASP A 10 -2.85 17.43 -9.38
CA ASP A 10 -3.32 18.80 -9.16
C ASP A 10 -2.82 19.35 -7.82
N LEU A 11 -2.81 18.51 -6.77
CA LEU A 11 -2.25 18.85 -5.47
C LEU A 11 -0.75 19.16 -5.59
N PHE A 12 0.00 18.40 -6.38
CA PHE A 12 1.43 18.62 -6.60
C PHE A 12 1.71 19.96 -7.31
N LYS A 13 0.85 20.36 -8.24
CA LYS A 13 0.98 21.62 -9.00
C LYS A 13 0.53 22.84 -8.19
N THR A 14 -0.44 22.68 -7.29
CA THR A 14 -1.02 23.76 -6.49
C THR A 14 -0.11 24.14 -5.31
N LYS A 15 0.24 25.43 -5.20
CA LYS A 15 1.14 25.96 -4.15
C LYS A 15 0.43 26.73 -3.04
N ASP A 16 -0.70 27.35 -3.34
CA ASP A 16 -1.45 28.11 -2.33
C ASP A 16 -2.17 27.18 -1.35
N GLU A 17 -2.15 27.57 -0.08
CA GLU A 17 -2.63 26.71 1.01
C GLU A 17 -4.14 26.43 0.91
N ALA A 18 -4.93 27.44 0.54
CA ALA A 18 -6.39 27.30 0.41
C ALA A 18 -6.79 26.33 -0.70
N GLY A 19 -6.15 26.42 -1.88
CA GLY A 19 -6.34 25.52 -3.00
C GLY A 19 -5.92 24.09 -2.66
N ARG A 20 -4.77 23.92 -2.00
CA ARG A 20 -4.30 22.61 -1.51
C ARG A 20 -5.30 21.99 -0.54
N ALA A 21 -5.81 22.75 0.43
CA ALA A 21 -6.79 22.27 1.41
C ALA A 21 -8.09 21.80 0.74
N LYS A 22 -8.55 22.52 -0.29
CA LYS A 22 -9.72 22.11 -1.08
C LYS A 22 -9.48 20.78 -1.81
N ILE A 23 -8.33 20.64 -2.48
CA ILE A 23 -7.97 19.42 -3.20
C ILE A 23 -7.84 18.23 -2.25
N TYR A 24 -7.27 18.44 -1.05
CA TYR A 24 -7.19 17.40 -0.02
C TYR A 24 -8.57 16.87 0.39
N LYS A 25 -9.56 17.76 0.53
CA LYS A 25 -10.94 17.35 0.83
C LYS A 25 -11.53 16.49 -0.28
N GLU A 26 -11.27 16.84 -1.55
CA GLU A 26 -11.72 16.03 -2.69
C GLU A 26 -11.03 14.66 -2.74
N ILE A 27 -9.74 14.60 -2.36
CA ILE A 27 -8.99 13.34 -2.24
C ILE A 27 -9.62 12.46 -1.15
N ASP A 28 -9.92 13.03 0.02
CA ASP A 28 -10.55 12.31 1.13
C ASP A 28 -11.92 11.72 0.72
N GLU A 29 -12.78 12.52 0.11
CA GLU A 29 -14.09 12.07 -0.40
C GLU A 29 -13.96 10.99 -1.50
N ALA A 30 -12.96 11.09 -2.36
CA ALA A 30 -12.70 10.07 -3.39
C ALA A 30 -12.14 8.77 -2.77
N ASN A 31 -11.25 8.87 -1.79
CA ASN A 31 -10.70 7.72 -1.05
C ASN A 31 -11.77 7.02 -0.22
N GLY A 32 -12.66 7.76 0.45
CA GLY A 32 -13.78 7.18 1.21
C GLY A 32 -14.73 6.36 0.33
N ARG A 33 -14.91 6.75 -0.95
CA ARG A 33 -15.67 5.93 -1.91
C ARG A 33 -14.87 4.71 -2.39
N ALA A 34 -13.55 4.84 -2.55
CA ALA A 34 -12.70 3.74 -2.97
C ALA A 34 -12.55 2.67 -1.87
N SER A 35 -12.50 3.07 -0.60
CA SER A 35 -12.36 2.18 0.55
C SER A 35 -13.54 1.23 0.74
N ALA A 36 -14.73 1.60 0.26
CA ALA A 36 -15.91 0.72 0.26
C ALA A 36 -15.70 -0.58 -0.55
N PHE A 37 -14.74 -0.58 -1.48
CA PHE A 37 -14.37 -1.75 -2.27
C PHE A 37 -13.04 -2.38 -1.82
N ALA A 38 -12.42 -1.85 -0.77
CA ALA A 38 -11.19 -2.39 -0.23
C ALA A 38 -11.48 -3.56 0.70
N VAL A 39 -10.68 -4.62 0.58
CA VAL A 39 -10.66 -5.72 1.54
C VAL A 39 -9.40 -5.57 2.37
N PRO A 40 -9.49 -5.21 3.67
CA PRO A 40 -8.32 -5.11 4.53
C PRO A 40 -7.57 -6.44 4.61
N ASN A 41 -6.25 -6.40 4.46
CA ASN A 41 -5.36 -7.57 4.51
C ASN A 41 -5.73 -8.66 3.48
N GLU A 42 -6.25 -8.28 2.31
CA GLU A 42 -6.73 -9.22 1.28
C GLU A 42 -5.70 -10.29 0.90
N PHE A 43 -4.47 -9.88 0.59
CA PHE A 43 -3.40 -10.80 0.20
C PHE A 43 -3.00 -11.75 1.33
N ASP A 44 -2.85 -11.25 2.56
CA ASP A 44 -2.53 -12.09 3.73
C ASP A 44 -3.63 -13.14 3.96
N ARG A 45 -4.90 -12.73 3.90
CA ARG A 45 -6.05 -13.65 4.05
C ARG A 45 -6.10 -14.69 2.93
N PHE A 46 -5.91 -14.25 1.68
CA PHE A 46 -5.88 -15.13 0.53
C PHE A 46 -4.74 -16.16 0.66
N TYR A 47 -3.53 -15.70 0.95
CA TYR A 47 -2.37 -16.57 1.08
C TYR A 47 -2.56 -17.60 2.19
N ARG A 48 -3.05 -17.20 3.36
CA ARG A 48 -3.41 -18.13 4.42
C ARG A 48 -4.46 -19.16 3.98
N SER A 49 -5.45 -18.75 3.20
CA SER A 49 -6.52 -19.64 2.72
C SER A 49 -6.03 -20.76 1.77
N ILE A 50 -4.92 -20.53 1.06
CA ILE A 50 -4.28 -21.54 0.21
C ILE A 50 -3.14 -22.28 0.91
N GLY A 51 -2.94 -22.05 2.21
CA GLY A 51 -1.89 -22.69 3.01
C GLY A 51 -0.50 -22.10 2.80
N ALA A 52 -0.40 -20.88 2.28
CA ALA A 52 0.86 -20.17 2.16
C ALA A 52 1.24 -19.48 3.48
N GLU A 53 2.54 -19.38 3.73
CA GLU A 53 3.12 -18.86 4.97
C GLU A 53 4.31 -17.93 4.68
N GLY A 54 4.72 -17.15 5.67
CA GLY A 54 5.89 -16.28 5.56
C GLY A 54 5.77 -15.17 4.51
N LEU A 55 4.53 -14.72 4.24
CA LEU A 55 4.30 -13.54 3.40
C LEU A 55 5.03 -12.32 3.99
N ASN A 56 5.97 -11.76 3.26
CA ASN A 56 6.73 -10.59 3.69
C ASN A 56 7.21 -9.77 2.49
N ALA A 57 7.63 -8.53 2.74
CA ALA A 57 8.25 -7.68 1.77
C ALA A 57 9.30 -6.78 2.42
N PHE A 58 10.36 -6.44 1.68
CA PHE A 58 11.35 -5.46 2.09
C PHE A 58 11.90 -4.69 0.90
N THR A 59 12.43 -3.50 1.17
CA THR A 59 13.08 -2.66 0.17
C THR A 59 14.49 -2.32 0.64
N SER A 60 15.46 -2.41 -0.27
CA SER A 60 16.83 -1.91 -0.11
C SER A 60 17.18 -1.00 -1.30
N ASP A 61 18.38 -0.44 -1.29
CA ASP A 61 18.80 0.57 -2.29
C ASP A 61 18.61 0.12 -3.75
N GLU A 62 18.77 -1.18 -4.02
CA GLU A 62 18.75 -1.73 -5.38
C GLU A 62 17.54 -2.63 -5.68
N GLN A 63 16.68 -2.94 -4.70
CA GLN A 63 15.60 -3.90 -4.91
C GLN A 63 14.42 -3.72 -3.97
N THR A 64 13.25 -4.08 -4.46
CA THR A 64 12.06 -4.37 -3.66
C THR A 64 11.76 -5.86 -3.80
N VAL A 65 11.76 -6.57 -2.68
CA VAL A 65 11.61 -8.03 -2.64
C VAL A 65 10.28 -8.37 -1.97
N TYR A 66 9.53 -9.27 -2.59
CA TYR A 66 8.32 -9.88 -2.04
C TYR A 66 8.58 -11.39 -1.91
N VAL A 67 8.30 -11.95 -0.74
CA VAL A 67 8.52 -13.38 -0.46
C VAL A 67 7.29 -14.02 0.15
N VAL A 68 7.06 -15.27 -0.21
CA VAL A 68 6.01 -16.14 0.36
C VAL A 68 6.39 -17.60 0.14
N SER A 69 6.14 -18.45 1.13
CA SER A 69 6.24 -19.91 1.00
C SER A 69 4.86 -20.46 0.62
N VAL A 70 4.77 -21.19 -0.50
CA VAL A 70 3.50 -21.68 -1.06
C VAL A 70 3.55 -23.20 -1.21
N PRO A 71 2.48 -23.94 -0.85
CA PRO A 71 2.39 -25.37 -1.12
C PRO A 71 2.59 -25.68 -2.60
N ALA A 72 3.32 -26.74 -2.93
CA ALA A 72 3.68 -27.06 -4.32
C ALA A 72 2.46 -27.22 -5.25
N ASN A 73 1.33 -27.70 -4.73
CA ASN A 73 0.07 -27.84 -5.47
C ASN A 73 -0.73 -26.53 -5.63
N ARG A 74 -0.18 -25.38 -5.22
CA ARG A 74 -0.81 -24.05 -5.30
C ARG A 74 -0.04 -23.06 -6.16
N LEU A 75 0.98 -23.53 -6.90
CA LEU A 75 1.83 -22.68 -7.73
C LEU A 75 1.04 -21.86 -8.77
N GLU A 76 0.04 -22.46 -9.41
CA GLU A 76 -0.81 -21.78 -10.41
C GLU A 76 -1.62 -20.64 -9.80
N ALA A 77 -2.26 -20.88 -8.64
CA ALA A 77 -3.02 -19.86 -7.93
C ALA A 77 -2.14 -18.70 -7.45
N TRP A 78 -0.93 -18.99 -6.97
CA TRP A 78 0.07 -17.97 -6.64
C TRP A 78 0.45 -17.15 -7.88
N ALA A 79 0.74 -17.81 -9.00
CA ALA A 79 1.18 -17.15 -10.23
C ALA A 79 0.08 -16.24 -10.79
N GLU A 80 -1.18 -16.66 -10.77
CA GLU A 80 -2.33 -15.86 -11.19
C GLU A 80 -2.46 -14.58 -10.36
N VAL A 81 -2.45 -14.72 -9.03
CA VAL A 81 -2.62 -13.60 -8.10
C VAL A 81 -1.45 -12.62 -8.16
N GLU A 82 -0.20 -13.08 -8.16
CA GLU A 82 0.95 -12.18 -8.32
C GLU A 82 0.98 -11.55 -9.73
N SER A 83 0.58 -12.27 -10.77
CA SER A 83 0.51 -11.70 -12.12
C SER A 83 -0.47 -10.53 -12.20
N GLU A 84 -1.67 -10.69 -11.66
CA GLU A 84 -2.66 -9.60 -11.61
C GLU A 84 -2.20 -8.46 -10.70
N ARG A 85 -1.60 -8.77 -9.54
CA ARG A 85 -1.07 -7.78 -8.62
C ARG A 85 -0.05 -6.85 -9.30
N PHE A 86 0.85 -7.40 -10.11
CA PHE A 86 1.87 -6.61 -10.79
C PHE A 86 1.40 -6.00 -12.11
N LYS A 87 0.50 -6.65 -12.85
CA LYS A 87 -0.01 -6.13 -14.13
C LYS A 87 -1.06 -5.04 -13.93
N ASN A 88 -1.99 -5.23 -12.99
CA ASN A 88 -3.18 -4.39 -12.82
C ASN A 88 -3.38 -3.95 -11.35
N PRO A 89 -2.40 -3.29 -10.70
CA PRO A 89 -2.55 -2.92 -9.30
C PRO A 89 -3.65 -1.86 -9.07
N VAL A 90 -4.48 -2.06 -8.05
CA VAL A 90 -5.55 -1.13 -7.66
C VAL A 90 -5.40 -0.70 -6.20
N PHE A 91 -4.79 0.48 -5.98
CA PHE A 91 -4.39 0.98 -4.66
C PHE A 91 -5.51 1.64 -3.84
N ARG A 92 -6.52 0.88 -3.41
CA ARG A 92 -7.72 1.42 -2.75
C ARG A 92 -7.51 1.97 -1.33
N LEU A 93 -6.40 1.63 -0.67
CA LEU A 93 -6.07 2.04 0.70
C LEU A 93 -4.83 2.95 0.79
N PHE A 94 -4.35 3.48 -0.34
CA PHE A 94 -3.07 4.19 -0.42
C PHE A 94 -2.89 5.30 0.62
N GLN A 95 -3.91 6.13 0.85
CA GLN A 95 -3.84 7.23 1.82
C GLN A 95 -3.69 6.73 3.26
N THR A 96 -4.47 5.72 3.65
CA THR A 96 -4.39 5.09 4.98
C THR A 96 -3.05 4.39 5.19
N GLU A 97 -2.50 3.77 4.13
CA GLU A 97 -1.16 3.16 4.19
C GLU A 97 -0.06 4.22 4.36
N ILE A 98 -0.18 5.41 3.75
CA ILE A 98 0.76 6.52 3.99
C ILE A 98 0.78 6.93 5.46
N GLU A 99 -0.40 7.08 6.08
CA GLU A 99 -0.52 7.41 7.51
C GLU A 99 0.16 6.35 8.38
N THR A 100 -0.10 5.08 8.09
CA THR A 100 0.53 3.93 8.76
C THR A 100 2.06 3.97 8.66
N VAL A 101 2.61 4.28 7.48
CA VAL A 101 4.06 4.40 7.25
C VAL A 101 4.65 5.57 8.05
N TYR A 102 3.95 6.71 8.14
CA TYR A 102 4.41 7.82 8.99
C TYR A 102 4.45 7.44 10.46
N GLU A 103 3.44 6.71 10.96
CA GLU A 103 3.40 6.20 12.33
C GLU A 103 4.54 5.20 12.59
N GLU A 104 4.81 4.27 11.67
CA GLU A 104 5.94 3.35 11.74
C GLU A 104 7.28 4.09 11.76
N LYS A 105 7.45 5.09 10.89
CA LYS A 105 8.68 5.90 10.85
C LYS A 105 8.89 6.64 12.16
N ASN A 106 7.86 7.29 12.70
CA ASN A 106 7.95 8.00 13.98
C ASN A 106 8.32 7.04 15.12
N ARG A 107 7.65 5.88 15.21
CA ARG A 107 8.00 4.83 16.19
C ARG A 107 9.45 4.35 16.04
N SER A 108 9.96 4.24 14.81
CA SER A 108 11.34 3.83 14.56
C SER A 108 12.37 4.89 14.96
N MET A 109 12.02 6.18 14.88
CA MET A 109 12.88 7.31 15.27
C MET A 109 12.88 7.52 16.78
N ASP A 110 11.76 7.23 17.46
CA ASP A 110 11.64 7.32 18.91
C ASP A 110 12.32 6.15 19.65
N ASN A 111 12.74 5.11 18.92
CA ASN A 111 13.44 3.97 19.49
C ASN A 111 14.96 4.25 19.63
N ALA A 112 15.36 4.68 20.82
CA ALA A 112 16.74 5.06 21.17
C ALA A 112 17.79 3.95 20.96
N GLU A 113 17.41 2.66 20.94
CA GLU A 113 18.34 1.54 20.76
C GLU A 113 18.91 1.43 19.33
N ARG A 114 18.26 2.04 18.33
CA ARG A 114 18.71 2.00 16.93
C ARG A 114 19.66 3.14 16.52
N ILE A 115 19.84 4.15 17.38
CA ILE A 115 20.73 5.30 17.16
C ILE A 115 22.17 5.01 17.65
N LEU A 116 22.33 3.97 18.48
CA LEU A 116 23.60 3.64 19.16
C LEU A 116 24.40 2.50 18.51
N ASN A 117 24.01 1.98 17.35
CA ASN A 117 24.74 0.95 16.59
C ASN A 117 25.05 1.40 15.17
#